data_AF-A0A3C0KCF7-F1
#
_entry.id   AF-A0A3C0KCF7-F1
#
_cell.length_a   1.000
_cell.length_b   1.000
_cell.length_c   1.000
_cell.angle_alpha   90.00
_cell.angle_beta   90.00
_cell.angle_gamma   90.00
#
_symmetry.space_group_name_H-M   'P 1'
#
loop_
_entity.id
_entity.type
_entity.pdbx_description
1 polymer ?
#
loop_
_entity_poly.entity_id
_entity_poly.type
_entity_poly.pdbx_seq_one_letter_code
_entity_poly.pdbx_strand_id
1 'polypeptide(L)' 'MLAIGRALIARPQLMLLDEPSLGLSPKLTEDIFGIIARINAEHGTSMLLVEQNATV' A
#
# COMPACT_ATOMS: atom_id res chain seq x y z
N MET A 1 3.68 -7.90 3.88
CA MET A 1 3.76 -6.67 4.71
C MET A 1 5.17 -6.27 5.17
N LEU A 2 6.17 -7.16 5.23
CA LEU A 2 7.56 -6.78 5.60
C LEU A 2 8.22 -5.81 4.60
N ALA A 3 7.96 -5.95 3.30
CA ALA A 3 8.50 -5.04 2.28
C ALA A 3 8.03 -3.59 2.48
N ILE A 4 6.73 -3.40 2.76
CA ILE A 4 6.15 -2.08 3.10
C ILE A 4 6.80 -1.55 4.37
N GLY A 5 6.89 -2.36 5.43
CA GLY A 5 7.56 -1.98 6.67
C GLY A 5 9.01 -1.53 6.45
N ARG A 6 9.77 -2.26 5.63
CA ARG A 6 11.14 -1.89 5.27
C ARG A 6 11.21 -0.56 4.51
N ALA A 7 10.27 -0.30 3.61
CA ALA A 7 10.20 0.98 2.90
C ALA A 7 9.88 2.15 3.85
N LEU A 8 9.04 1.94 4.86
CA LEU A 8 8.68 2.97 5.85
C LEU A 8 9.84 3.39 6.76
N ILE A 9 10.82 2.52 7.01
CA ILE A 9 12.01 2.86 7.80
C ILE A 9 12.75 4.06 7.19
N ALA A 10 12.71 4.21 5.86
CA ALA A 10 13.33 5.33 5.16
C ALA A 10 12.57 6.66 5.29
N ARG A 11 11.41 6.69 5.97
CA ARG A 11 10.49 7.84 6.07
C ARG A 11 10.22 8.48 4.69
N PRO A 12 9.72 7.71 3.72
CA PRO A 12 9.54 8.20 2.37
C PRO A 12 8.45 9.29 2.30
N GLN A 13 8.68 10.29 1.46
CA GLN A 13 7.64 11.28 1.10
C GLN A 13 6.68 10.75 0.03
N LEU A 14 7.11 9.76 -0.75
CA LEU A 14 6.33 9.08 -1.79
C LEU A 14 6.64 7.57 -1.76
N MET A 15 5.60 6.74 -1.82
CA MET A 15 5.71 5.29 -1.99
C MET A 15 5.04 4.87 -3.30
N LEU A 16 5.78 4.09 -4.09
CA LEU A 16 5.33 3.48 -5.34
C LEU A 16 5.02 2.02 -5.07
N LEU A 17 3.81 1.59 -5.40
CA LEU A 17 3.34 0.24 -5.18
C LEU A 17 2.83 -0.33 -6.50
N ASP A 18 3.52 -1.33 -7.02
CA ASP A 18 3.20 -2.00 -8.28
C ASP A 18 2.59 -3.37 -7.98
N GLU A 19 1.32 -3.54 -8.32
CA GLU A 19 0.50 -4.73 -8.12
C GLU A 19 0.60 -5.37 -6.70
N PRO A 20 0.49 -4.60 -5.59
CA PRO A 20 0.67 -5.17 -4.25
C PRO A 20 -0.40 -6.18 -3.85
N SER A 21 -1.55 -6.22 -4.53
CA SER A 21 -2.63 -7.18 -4.29
C SER A 21 -2.49 -8.51 -5.07
N LEU A 22 -1.50 -8.64 -5.96
CA LEU A 22 -1.37 -9.79 -6.86
C LEU A 22 -1.24 -11.12 -6.08
N GLY A 23 -2.11 -12.08 -6.43
CA GLY A 23 -2.10 -13.42 -5.84
C GLY A 23 -2.68 -13.49 -4.42
N LEU A 24 -3.30 -12.42 -3.93
CA LEU A 24 -3.96 -12.39 -2.63
C LEU A 24 -5.45 -12.71 -2.72
N SER A 25 -6.03 -13.14 -1.60
CA SER A 25 -7.49 -13.28 -1.50
C SER A 25 -8.17 -11.90 -1.40
N PRO A 26 -9.44 -11.77 -1.83
CA PRO A 26 -10.16 -10.48 -1.80
C PRO A 26 -10.13 -9.77 -0.44
N LYS A 27 -10.32 -10.54 0.64
CA LYS A 27 -10.24 -10.02 2.01
C LYS A 27 -8.87 -9.41 2.34
N LEU A 28 -7.80 -10.09 1.94
CA LEU A 28 -6.44 -9.61 2.24
C LEU A 28 -6.07 -8.40 1.39
N THR A 29 -6.64 -8.29 0.19
CA THR A 29 -6.55 -7.08 -0.63
C THR A 29 -7.18 -5.89 0.09
N GLU A 30 -8.41 -6.02 0.59
CA GLU A 30 -9.08 -4.98 1.40
C GLU A 30 -8.24 -4.57 2.62
N ASP A 31 -7.68 -5.55 3.34
CA ASP A 31 -6.79 -5.30 4.49
C ASP A 31 -5.55 -4.48 4.09
N ILE A 32 -4.93 -4.77 2.94
CA ILE A 32 -3.77 -4.02 2.43
C ILE A 32 -4.14 -2.59 2.09
N PHE A 33 -5.26 -2.36 1.40
CA PHE A 33 -5.73 -1.03 1.08
C PHE A 33 -6.00 -0.20 2.34
N GLY A 34 -6.61 -0.81 3.36
CA GLY A 34 -6.80 -0.18 4.66
C GLY A 34 -5.48 0.22 5.33
N ILE A 35 -4.45 -0.63 5.24
CA ILE A 35 -3.12 -0.33 5.76
C ILE A 35 -2.47 0.83 5.00
N ILE A 36 -2.54 0.84 3.67
CA ILE A 36 -1.98 1.92 2.83
C ILE A 36 -2.66 3.25 3.16
N ALA A 37 -3.99 3.27 3.26
CA ALA A 37 -4.76 4.46 3.61
C ALA A 37 -4.38 4.98 5.01
N ARG A 38 -4.22 4.07 5.98
CA ARG A 38 -3.79 4.45 7.33
C ARG A 38 -2.39 5.06 7.34
N ILE A 39 -1.44 4.48 6.59
CA ILE A 39 -0.08 5.01 6.48
C ILE A 39 -0.11 6.42 5.88
N ASN A 40 -0.89 6.64 4.81
CA ASN A 40 -1.03 7.96 4.21
C ASN A 40 -1.56 9.00 5.22
N ALA A 41 -2.61 8.65 5.97
CA ALA A 41 -3.21 9.53 6.97
C ALA A 41 -2.30 9.82 8.17
N GLU A 42 -1.59 8.81 8.68
CA GLU A 42 -0.76 8.94 9.89
C GLU A 42 0.62 9.55 9.60
N HIS A 43 1.22 9.25 8.45
CA HIS A 43 2.59 9.64 8.13
C HIS A 43 2.70 10.74 7.07
N GLY A 44 1.60 11.11 6.40
CA GLY A 44 1.62 12.06 5.30
C GLY A 44 2.40 11.57 4.07
N THR A 45 2.68 10.27 3.99
CA THR A 45 3.38 9.67 2.84
C THR A 45 2.45 9.64 1.64
N SER A 46 2.83 10.29 0.54
CA SER A 46 2.10 10.21 -0.72
C SER A 46 2.17 8.79 -1.28
N MET A 47 1.08 8.29 -1.86
CA MET A 47 1.00 6.92 -2.38
C MET A 47 0.64 6.97 -3.87
N LEU A 48 1.42 6.31 -4.71
CA LEU A 48 1.06 6.03 -6.10
C LEU A 48 0.99 4.52 -6.29
N LEU A 49 -0.21 4.06 -6.65
CA LEU A 49 -0.57 2.66 -6.70
C LEU A 49 -0.94 2.27 -8.15
N VAL A 50 -0.37 1.16 -8.61
CA VAL A 50 -0.70 0.54 -9.90
C VAL A 50 -1.34 -0.82 -9.61
N GLU A 51 -2.56 -1.04 -10.09
CA GLU A 51 -3.35 -2.27 -9.86
C GLU A 51 -4.13 -2.63 -11.12
N GLN A 52 -4.24 -3.93 -11.43
CA GLN A 52 -5.01 -4.40 -12.58
C GLN A 52 -6.52 -4.50 -12.29
N ASN A 53 -6.91 -4.70 -11.03
CA ASN A 53 -8.30 -4.86 -10.59
C ASN A 53 -8.66 -3.83 -9.50
N ALA A 54 -8.44 -2.55 -9.78
CA ALA A 54 -8.83 -1.47 -8.88
C ALA A 54 -10.33 -1.15 -9.05
N THR A 55 -11.20 -1.85 -8.31
CA THR A 55 -12.51 -1.29 -7.98
C THR A 55 -12.30 -0.26 -6.87
N VAL A 56 -12.21 1.01 -7.26
CA VAL A 56 -12.24 2.16 -6.33
C VAL A 56 -13.67 2.41 -5.90
#